data_AF-A0A9X0C5B3-F1
#
_entry.id   AF-A0A9X0C5B3-F1
#
_cell.length_a   1.000
_cell.length_b   1.000
_cell.length_c   1.000
_cell.angle_alpha   90.00
_cell.angle_beta   90.00
_cell.angle_gamma   90.00
#
_symmetry.space_group_name_H-M   'P 1'
#
loop_
_entity.id
_entity.type
_entity.pdbx_description
1 polymer ?
#
loop_
_entity_poly.entity_id
_entity_poly.type
_entity_poly.pdbx_seq_one_letter_code
_entity_poly.pdbx_strand_id
1 'polypeptide(L)'
;MPILFLICVLLAQQTLAFPNQHRVNRELSPYLRAGRDARSGSYQIPNTVQNGTSKARFDVPTPETTLDAETLFNLDAPQIDPINSSVFDWWYFDAVSNTNPDDSLVIAFFTSSMDAFPFLDANEPSILNVWLWASFANGTHYEDSLPATVATVTGADGVEINSSGNWSPKGFSWNALTEDQLKYEIIIASEKLPVEGRLTLTSRAPYHLPCGIQAERSQLEIAPHIGWVNLIPDAVGEVDLKIHGSTLRFRGPGYHDKVVI
;
A
#
# COMPACT_ATOMS: atom_id res chain seq x y z
N MET A 1 6.79 17.12 -13.43
CA MET A 1 7.68 17.40 -12.27
C MET A 1 7.14 16.59 -11.11
N PRO A 2 7.77 15.47 -10.74
CA PRO A 2 7.06 14.41 -10.06
C PRO A 2 7.01 14.61 -8.54
N ILE A 3 5.93 14.09 -7.98
CA ILE A 3 5.35 14.28 -6.64
C ILE A 3 6.29 13.98 -5.48
N LEU A 4 7.42 13.29 -5.72
CA LEU A 4 8.46 13.05 -4.71
C LEU A 4 9.05 14.36 -4.14
N PHE A 5 9.17 15.41 -4.96
CA PHE A 5 9.57 16.75 -4.49
C PHE A 5 8.46 17.47 -3.71
N LEU A 6 7.19 17.14 -3.97
CA LEU A 6 6.06 17.76 -3.28
C LEU A 6 5.89 17.18 -1.86
N ILE A 7 6.14 15.88 -1.68
CA ILE A 7 6.12 15.23 -0.36
C ILE A 7 7.25 15.75 0.55
N CYS A 8 8.46 15.96 0.01
CA CYS A 8 9.59 16.51 0.78
C CYS A 8 9.42 17.99 1.19
N VAL A 9 8.70 18.81 0.41
CA VAL A 9 8.52 20.25 0.71
C VAL A 9 7.41 20.52 1.74
N LEU A 10 6.39 19.65 1.82
CA LEU A 10 5.24 19.85 2.72
C LEU A 10 5.45 19.38 4.16
N LEU A 11 6.36 18.42 4.40
CA LEU A 11 6.73 17.99 5.75
C LEU A 11 7.37 19.10 6.61
N ALA A 12 7.84 20.19 6.00
CA ALA A 12 8.41 21.34 6.70
C ALA A 12 7.39 22.38 7.21
N GLN A 13 6.11 22.31 6.78
CA GLN A 13 5.16 23.43 7.00
C GLN A 13 4.03 23.16 8.00
N GLN A 14 3.87 21.95 8.55
CA GLN A 14 2.83 21.65 9.54
C GLN A 14 3.40 21.41 10.93
N THR A 15 4.07 22.41 11.48
CA THR A 15 4.04 22.62 12.93
C THR A 15 3.16 23.82 13.16
N LEU A 16 1.99 23.65 13.80
CA LEU A 16 1.36 24.62 14.71
C LEU A 16 -0.02 24.11 15.24
N ALA A 17 -0.05 23.92 16.56
CA ALA A 17 -1.15 24.10 17.52
C ALA A 17 -2.35 23.11 17.58
N PHE A 18 -2.38 22.29 18.63
CA PHE A 18 -3.58 21.65 19.20
C PHE A 18 -4.14 22.45 20.38
N PRO A 19 -5.46 22.41 20.63
CA PRO A 19 -6.00 22.55 21.98
C PRO A 19 -6.82 21.33 22.47
N ASN A 20 -7.03 21.38 23.79
CA ASN A 20 -7.24 20.32 24.76
C ASN A 20 -8.62 19.61 24.79
N GLN A 21 -8.58 18.43 25.40
CA GLN A 21 -9.61 17.42 25.74
C GLN A 21 -11.03 17.89 26.15
N HIS A 22 -12.03 17.04 25.86
CA HIS A 22 -13.10 16.72 26.81
C HIS A 22 -13.62 15.28 26.65
N ARG A 23 -13.82 14.61 27.79
CA ARG A 23 -14.17 13.19 27.99
C ARG A 23 -15.69 13.04 28.17
N VAL A 24 -16.34 12.14 27.42
CA VAL A 24 -17.67 11.61 27.77
C VAL A 24 -17.73 10.11 27.49
N ASN A 25 -18.09 9.33 28.52
CA ASN A 25 -18.37 7.90 28.50
C ASN A 25 -19.75 7.64 27.87
N ARG A 26 -19.88 6.68 26.95
CA ARG A 26 -21.12 5.89 26.77
C ARG A 26 -20.87 4.56 26.04
N GLU A 27 -21.71 3.61 26.41
CA GLU A 27 -21.58 2.15 26.28
C GLU A 27 -21.52 1.60 24.84
N LEU A 28 -20.80 0.48 24.69
CA LEU A 28 -20.57 -0.25 23.44
C LEU A 28 -21.80 -1.05 22.99
N SER A 29 -22.15 -0.91 21.71
CA SER A 29 -22.99 -1.82 20.93
C SER A 29 -22.07 -2.69 20.02
N PRO A 30 -22.35 -3.99 19.81
CA PRO A 30 -21.42 -4.90 19.17
C PRO A 30 -21.62 -4.90 17.65
N TYR A 31 -20.85 -4.09 16.92
CA TYR A 31 -20.73 -4.24 15.46
C TYR A 31 -19.25 -4.16 15.03
N LEU A 32 -18.80 -5.33 14.54
CA LEU A 32 -17.68 -5.59 13.62
C LEU A 32 -16.38 -4.80 13.85
N ARG A 33 -15.52 -5.39 14.70
CA ARG A 33 -14.07 -5.12 14.74
C ARG A 33 -13.45 -5.56 13.41
N ALA A 34 -12.43 -4.84 12.95
CA ALA A 34 -11.32 -5.43 12.21
C ALA A 34 -10.66 -6.46 13.14
N GLY A 35 -11.24 -7.65 13.20
CA GLY A 35 -10.71 -8.74 14.01
C GLY A 35 -9.58 -9.35 13.22
N ARG A 36 -8.33 -9.23 13.72
CA ARG A 36 -7.31 -10.23 13.42
C ARG A 36 -7.95 -11.58 13.74
N ASP A 37 -8.29 -12.35 12.72
CA ASP A 37 -8.66 -13.74 12.95
C ASP A 37 -7.34 -14.43 13.28
N ALA A 38 -7.03 -14.52 14.58
CA ALA A 38 -5.70 -14.89 15.09
C ALA A 38 -5.24 -16.30 14.65
N ARG A 39 -6.10 -17.02 13.91
CA ARG A 39 -5.83 -18.32 13.30
C ARG A 39 -5.46 -18.26 11.82
N SER A 40 -5.66 -17.15 11.10
CA SER A 40 -5.54 -17.13 9.63
C SER A 40 -4.56 -16.11 9.05
N GLY A 41 -3.87 -15.30 9.86
CA GLY A 41 -2.92 -14.30 9.31
C GLY A 41 -3.57 -13.31 8.30
N SER A 42 -4.90 -13.25 8.28
CA SER A 42 -5.71 -12.48 7.35
C SER A 42 -6.24 -11.21 8.00
N TYR A 43 -6.13 -10.11 7.29
CA TYR A 43 -6.68 -8.81 7.64
C TYR A 43 -7.83 -8.51 6.69
N GLN A 44 -9.04 -8.42 7.23
CA GLN A 44 -10.21 -7.97 6.48
C GLN A 44 -10.58 -6.55 6.91
N ILE A 45 -10.51 -5.63 5.97
CA ILE A 45 -10.70 -4.21 6.20
C ILE A 45 -12.02 -3.77 5.56
N PRO A 46 -12.96 -3.20 6.33
CA PRO A 46 -14.20 -2.66 5.79
C PRO A 46 -13.94 -1.35 5.04
N ASN A 47 -14.85 -0.99 4.13
CA ASN A 47 -14.77 0.26 3.37
C ASN A 47 -15.16 1.53 4.12
N THR A 48 -15.42 1.47 5.41
CA THR A 48 -15.84 2.62 6.20
C THR A 48 -14.79 3.00 7.22
N VAL A 49 -14.68 4.30 7.50
CA VAL A 49 -13.94 4.83 8.66
C VAL A 49 -14.39 4.08 9.93
N GLN A 50 -13.41 3.66 10.71
CA GLN A 50 -13.63 2.93 11.95
C GLN A 50 -13.53 3.87 13.16
N ASN A 51 -14.39 3.64 14.15
CA ASN A 51 -14.39 4.43 15.37
C ASN A 51 -13.26 3.99 16.31
N GLY A 52 -12.54 4.97 16.88
CA GLY A 52 -11.56 4.73 17.93
C GLY A 52 -10.24 5.45 17.71
N THR A 53 -9.35 5.31 18.69
CA THR A 53 -7.97 5.77 18.57
C THR A 53 -7.15 4.75 17.80
N SER A 54 -6.70 5.15 16.61
CA SER A 54 -5.80 4.37 15.77
C SER A 54 -4.44 4.18 16.44
N LYS A 55 -3.85 3.01 16.22
CA LYS A 55 -2.47 2.70 16.62
C LYS A 55 -1.71 2.20 15.40
N ALA A 56 -0.58 2.84 15.11
CA ALA A 56 0.37 2.35 14.13
C ALA A 56 1.42 1.47 14.82
N ARG A 57 1.87 0.42 14.12
CA ARG A 57 3.00 -0.42 14.53
C ARG A 57 4.22 -0.04 13.70
N PHE A 58 5.20 0.59 14.34
CA PHE A 58 6.46 0.93 13.69
C PHE A 58 7.64 0.05 14.14
N ASP A 59 7.42 -0.76 15.17
CA ASP A 59 8.40 -1.69 15.69
C ASP A 59 8.40 -2.97 14.89
N VAL A 60 9.58 -3.33 14.38
CA VAL A 60 9.79 -4.57 13.64
C VAL A 60 10.74 -5.43 14.48
N PRO A 61 10.26 -6.54 15.09
CA PRO A 61 11.14 -7.49 15.75
C PRO A 61 12.14 -8.07 14.74
N THR A 62 13.43 -7.95 15.04
CA THR A 62 14.51 -8.46 14.18
C THR A 62 15.53 -9.17 15.05
N PRO A 63 15.17 -10.34 15.63
CA PRO A 63 16.05 -11.05 16.56
C PRO A 63 17.40 -11.42 15.94
N GLU A 64 17.43 -11.61 14.62
CA GLU A 64 18.62 -11.70 13.80
C GLU A 64 18.71 -10.48 12.87
N THR A 65 19.88 -10.24 12.27
CA THR A 65 20.05 -9.17 11.25
C THR A 65 19.45 -9.56 9.88
N THR A 66 18.48 -10.46 9.87
CA THR A 66 17.77 -10.99 8.70
C THR A 66 16.28 -11.01 9.00
N LEU A 67 15.45 -10.80 7.97
CA LEU A 67 14.01 -10.90 8.08
C LEU A 67 13.57 -12.30 7.65
N ASP A 68 12.81 -12.97 8.52
CA ASP A 68 12.12 -14.20 8.16
C ASP A 68 10.84 -13.90 7.36
N ALA A 69 10.23 -14.95 6.82
CA ALA A 69 9.04 -14.82 5.98
C ALA A 69 7.84 -14.22 6.72
N GLU A 70 7.69 -14.49 8.02
CA GLU A 70 6.63 -13.88 8.84
C GLU A 70 6.86 -12.37 9.02
N THR A 71 8.10 -11.96 9.28
CA THR A 71 8.46 -10.55 9.41
C THR A 71 8.27 -9.81 8.08
N LEU A 72 8.66 -10.44 6.96
CA LEU A 72 8.43 -9.92 5.62
C LEU A 72 6.95 -9.72 5.32
N PHE A 73 6.11 -10.72 5.61
CA PHE A 73 4.66 -10.56 5.50
C PHE A 73 4.17 -9.41 6.39
N ASN A 74 4.60 -9.37 7.65
CA ASN A 74 4.17 -8.35 8.59
C ASN A 74 4.52 -6.93 8.13
N LEU A 75 5.63 -6.74 7.41
CA LEU A 75 6.00 -5.44 6.83
C LEU A 75 5.03 -4.99 5.74
N ASP A 76 4.47 -5.92 4.97
CA ASP A 76 3.49 -5.66 3.93
C ASP A 76 2.05 -5.62 4.48
N ALA A 77 1.78 -6.33 5.58
CA ALA A 77 0.48 -6.35 6.26
C ALA A 77 0.08 -4.99 6.85
N PRO A 78 -1.22 -4.68 7.01
CA PRO A 78 -1.69 -3.43 7.62
C PRO A 78 -1.01 -3.12 8.96
N GLN A 79 -0.53 -1.88 9.10
CA GLN A 79 0.17 -1.45 10.32
C GLN A 79 -0.70 -0.61 11.24
N ILE A 80 -1.87 -0.19 10.78
CA ILE A 80 -2.83 0.64 11.51
C ILE A 80 -4.08 -0.15 11.88
N ASP A 81 -4.48 -0.06 13.15
CA ASP A 81 -5.78 -0.58 13.63
C ASP A 81 -6.29 0.28 14.81
N PRO A 82 -7.57 0.72 14.81
CA PRO A 82 -8.48 0.78 13.67
C PRO A 82 -8.06 1.84 12.64
N ILE A 83 -8.55 1.77 11.40
CA ILE A 83 -8.34 2.83 10.39
C ILE A 83 -9.42 3.91 10.56
N ASN A 84 -9.05 5.02 11.19
CA ASN A 84 -9.93 6.18 11.40
C ASN A 84 -9.73 7.24 10.29
N SER A 85 -10.39 8.41 10.41
CA SER A 85 -10.36 9.46 9.37
C SER A 85 -9.05 10.26 9.29
N SER A 86 -8.05 9.98 10.13
CA SER A 86 -6.81 10.77 10.23
C SER A 86 -5.55 9.96 9.95
N VAL A 87 -5.70 8.70 9.54
CA VAL A 87 -4.61 7.74 9.34
C VAL A 87 -4.75 7.05 8.00
N PHE A 88 -3.64 6.57 7.45
CA PHE A 88 -3.66 5.74 6.25
C PHE A 88 -2.51 4.74 6.15
N ASP A 89 -2.80 3.58 5.56
CA ASP A 89 -1.80 2.76 4.88
C ASP A 89 -1.92 2.95 3.36
N TRP A 90 -0.78 3.01 2.67
CA TRP A 90 -0.71 2.82 1.22
C TRP A 90 0.13 1.58 0.85
N TRP A 91 -0.08 1.05 -0.34
CA TRP A 91 0.84 0.11 -1.00
C TRP A 91 1.08 0.62 -2.40
N TYR A 92 2.30 0.99 -2.70
CA TYR A 92 2.66 1.64 -3.95
C TYR A 92 3.52 0.70 -4.80
N PHE A 93 3.18 0.58 -6.08
CA PHE A 93 3.90 -0.21 -7.07
C PHE A 93 4.13 0.63 -8.32
N ASP A 94 5.32 0.63 -8.88
CA ASP A 94 5.56 1.27 -10.17
C ASP A 94 6.53 0.52 -11.08
N ALA A 95 6.52 0.93 -12.35
CA ALA A 95 7.58 0.64 -13.29
C ALA A 95 7.68 1.74 -14.35
N VAL A 96 8.90 1.94 -14.86
CA VAL A 96 9.19 2.85 -15.99
C VAL A 96 9.89 2.06 -17.07
N SER A 97 9.58 2.30 -18.33
CA SER A 97 10.20 1.61 -19.46
C SER A 97 11.69 1.99 -19.60
N ASN A 98 12.53 0.97 -19.82
CA ASN A 98 13.96 1.20 -20.05
C ASN A 98 14.31 1.58 -21.50
N THR A 99 13.37 1.41 -22.44
CA THR A 99 13.54 1.78 -23.85
C THR A 99 12.87 3.11 -24.19
N ASN A 100 11.82 3.47 -23.45
CA ASN A 100 11.12 4.74 -23.62
C ASN A 100 10.58 5.26 -22.28
N PRO A 101 11.31 6.14 -21.58
CA PRO A 101 10.96 6.55 -20.21
C PRO A 101 9.65 7.35 -20.10
N ASP A 102 9.01 7.70 -21.21
CA ASP A 102 7.68 8.31 -21.24
C ASP A 102 6.55 7.25 -21.05
N ASP A 103 6.86 5.96 -21.23
CA ASP A 103 5.98 4.86 -20.82
C ASP A 103 6.21 4.53 -19.32
N SER A 104 5.17 4.69 -18.50
CA SER A 104 5.23 4.42 -17.07
C SER A 104 3.91 3.91 -16.52
N LEU A 105 3.96 3.14 -15.43
CA LEU A 105 2.80 2.66 -14.70
C LEU A 105 3.00 2.87 -13.20
N VAL A 106 1.97 3.36 -12.52
CA VAL A 106 1.85 3.40 -11.06
C VAL A 106 0.53 2.77 -10.66
N ILE A 107 0.55 1.95 -9.62
CA ILE A 107 -0.63 1.39 -8.96
C ILE A 107 -0.47 1.62 -7.46
N ALA A 108 -1.47 2.23 -6.82
CA ALA A 108 -1.47 2.43 -5.38
C ALA A 108 -2.77 1.94 -4.75
N PHE A 109 -2.66 1.09 -3.73
CA PHE A 109 -3.78 0.64 -2.91
C PHE A 109 -3.82 1.46 -1.63
N PHE A 110 -4.99 1.92 -1.23
CA PHE A 110 -5.18 2.77 -0.06
C PHE A 110 -6.12 2.14 0.94
N THR A 111 -5.82 2.39 2.22
CA THR A 111 -6.81 2.42 3.29
C THR A 111 -6.80 3.82 3.92
N SER A 112 -7.60 4.74 3.39
CA SER A 112 -7.59 6.16 3.74
C SER A 112 -8.90 6.84 3.38
N SER A 113 -9.34 7.80 4.20
CA SER A 113 -10.32 8.81 3.78
C SER A 113 -9.62 10.03 3.16
N MET A 114 -10.40 10.92 2.55
CA MET A 114 -9.89 12.23 2.08
C MET A 114 -9.30 13.09 3.20
N ASP A 115 -9.78 12.93 4.44
CA ASP A 115 -9.33 13.71 5.60
C ASP A 115 -7.91 13.31 6.01
N ALA A 116 -7.52 12.05 5.79
CA ALA A 116 -6.19 11.53 6.06
C ALA A 116 -5.24 11.74 4.88
N PHE A 117 -5.72 11.58 3.63
CA PHE A 117 -4.93 11.78 2.41
C PHE A 117 -5.65 12.73 1.45
N PRO A 118 -5.29 14.02 1.42
CA PRO A 118 -6.09 15.10 0.81
C PRO A 118 -6.08 15.11 -0.73
N PHE A 119 -5.50 14.10 -1.36
CA PHE A 119 -5.53 13.93 -2.81
C PHE A 119 -6.58 12.90 -3.25
N LEU A 120 -7.26 12.19 -2.33
CA LEU A 120 -8.39 11.31 -2.66
C LEU A 120 -9.64 12.11 -3.05
N ASP A 121 -10.54 11.48 -3.82
CA ASP A 121 -11.83 12.07 -4.16
C ASP A 121 -12.66 12.33 -2.91
N ALA A 122 -13.00 13.60 -2.69
CA ALA A 122 -13.78 14.05 -1.55
C ALA A 122 -15.19 13.45 -1.49
N ASN A 123 -15.70 12.98 -2.62
CA ASN A 123 -17.03 12.37 -2.71
C ASN A 123 -17.00 10.85 -2.59
N GLU A 124 -15.83 10.23 -2.45
CA GLU A 124 -15.71 8.79 -2.30
C GLU A 124 -15.92 8.38 -0.84
N PRO A 125 -17.04 7.71 -0.50
CA PRO A 125 -17.30 7.28 0.88
C PRO A 125 -16.42 6.10 1.30
N SER A 126 -15.85 5.34 0.35
CA SER A 126 -14.98 4.21 0.66
C SER A 126 -13.60 4.68 1.10
N ILE A 127 -13.13 4.15 2.23
CA ILE A 127 -11.72 4.31 2.62
C ILE A 127 -10.78 3.39 1.81
N LEU A 128 -11.32 2.52 0.95
CA LEU A 128 -10.55 1.54 0.21
C LEU A 128 -10.48 1.96 -1.25
N ASN A 129 -9.47 2.73 -1.60
CA ASN A 129 -9.28 3.23 -2.97
C ASN A 129 -8.12 2.49 -3.65
N VAL A 130 -8.21 2.32 -4.95
CA VAL A 130 -7.08 1.89 -5.79
C VAL A 130 -6.89 2.93 -6.87
N TRP A 131 -5.67 3.45 -6.98
CA TRP A 131 -5.26 4.38 -8.01
C TRP A 131 -4.42 3.68 -9.05
N LEU A 132 -4.62 4.08 -10.29
CA LEU A 132 -3.81 3.69 -11.43
C LEU A 132 -3.44 4.94 -12.21
N TRP A 133 -2.14 5.12 -12.46
CA TRP A 133 -1.63 6.13 -13.36
C TRP A 133 -0.80 5.46 -14.45
N ALA A 134 -1.13 5.71 -15.70
CA ALA A 134 -0.39 5.22 -16.85
C ALA A 134 0.00 6.37 -17.77
N SER A 135 1.28 6.46 -18.13
CA SER A 135 1.79 7.39 -19.14
C SER A 135 2.22 6.61 -20.37
N PHE A 136 1.99 7.17 -21.54
CA PHE A 136 2.35 6.59 -22.82
C PHE A 136 3.32 7.50 -23.56
N ALA A 137 4.25 6.90 -24.30
CA ALA A 137 5.21 7.56 -25.18
C ALA A 137 4.60 8.51 -26.22
N ASN A 138 3.31 8.32 -26.56
CA ASN A 138 2.60 9.21 -27.47
C ASN A 138 2.07 10.50 -26.79
N GLY A 139 2.37 10.70 -25.50
CA GLY A 139 1.93 11.83 -24.68
C GLY A 139 0.57 11.64 -23.99
N THR A 140 -0.14 10.54 -24.26
CA THR A 140 -1.39 10.21 -23.57
C THR A 140 -1.10 9.74 -22.15
N HIS A 141 -1.96 10.10 -21.21
CA HIS A 141 -1.97 9.51 -19.87
C HIS A 141 -3.40 9.14 -19.47
N TYR A 142 -3.52 8.12 -18.63
CA TYR A 142 -4.76 7.73 -17.97
C TYR A 142 -4.55 7.76 -16.46
N GLU A 143 -5.49 8.36 -15.76
CA GLU A 143 -5.60 8.37 -14.31
C GLU A 143 -6.96 7.81 -13.96
N ASP A 144 -6.98 6.64 -13.33
CA ASP A 144 -8.19 5.96 -12.90
C ASP A 144 -8.14 5.71 -11.40
N SER A 145 -9.29 5.84 -10.74
CA SER A 145 -9.46 5.48 -9.34
C SER A 145 -10.69 4.59 -9.18
N LEU A 146 -10.59 3.54 -8.36
CA LEU A 146 -11.72 2.63 -8.16
C LEU A 146 -11.90 2.27 -6.68
N PRO A 147 -13.04 2.63 -6.07
CA PRO A 147 -13.33 2.29 -4.68
C PRO A 147 -13.73 0.82 -4.52
N ALA A 148 -13.13 0.12 -3.57
CA ALA A 148 -13.50 -1.23 -3.15
C ALA A 148 -14.50 -1.21 -1.99
N THR A 149 -15.17 -2.33 -1.76
CA THR A 149 -16.10 -2.51 -0.62
C THR A 149 -15.47 -3.29 0.52
N VAL A 150 -14.43 -4.06 0.22
CA VAL A 150 -13.64 -4.80 1.20
C VAL A 150 -12.21 -4.94 0.67
N ALA A 151 -11.24 -4.82 1.57
CA ALA A 151 -9.86 -5.13 1.29
C ALA A 151 -9.47 -6.30 2.17
N THR A 152 -8.85 -7.31 1.56
CA THR A 152 -8.27 -8.44 2.29
C THR A 152 -6.78 -8.41 2.06
N VAL A 153 -5.99 -8.38 3.13
CA VAL A 153 -4.55 -8.62 3.08
C VAL A 153 -4.27 -9.92 3.83
N THR A 154 -3.76 -10.92 3.13
CA THR A 154 -3.54 -12.28 3.63
C THR A 154 -2.08 -12.64 3.59
N GLY A 155 -1.62 -13.30 4.64
CA GLY A 155 -0.35 -14.03 4.65
C GLY A 155 -0.20 -14.81 5.94
N ALA A 156 0.67 -15.82 5.92
CA ALA A 156 0.96 -16.71 7.04
C ALA A 156 -0.31 -17.33 7.70
N ASP A 157 -1.09 -18.08 6.91
CA ASP A 157 -2.19 -18.92 7.42
C ASP A 157 -1.80 -20.41 7.56
N GLY A 158 -0.51 -20.71 7.45
CA GLY A 158 0.05 -22.06 7.59
C GLY A 158 0.10 -22.88 6.30
N VAL A 159 -0.46 -22.37 5.19
CA VAL A 159 -0.33 -22.99 3.86
C VAL A 159 0.38 -22.08 2.86
N GLU A 160 0.16 -20.76 2.92
CA GLU A 160 0.88 -19.78 2.09
C GLU A 160 1.40 -18.62 2.98
N ILE A 161 2.72 -18.39 2.94
CA ILE A 161 3.38 -17.35 3.77
C ILE A 161 3.46 -16.01 3.01
N ASN A 162 3.22 -16.04 1.70
CA ASN A 162 3.38 -14.89 0.84
C ASN A 162 2.32 -13.82 1.08
N SER A 163 2.73 -12.54 1.12
CA SER A 163 1.78 -11.42 1.13
C SER A 163 0.89 -11.42 -0.11
N SER A 164 -0.40 -11.24 0.12
CA SER A 164 -1.38 -11.04 -0.94
C SER A 164 -2.40 -9.99 -0.50
N GLY A 165 -2.85 -9.17 -1.44
CA GLY A 165 -3.84 -8.14 -1.18
C GLY A 165 -4.90 -8.12 -2.26
N ASN A 166 -6.16 -7.94 -1.87
CA ASN A 166 -7.29 -7.95 -2.79
C ASN A 166 -8.32 -6.87 -2.43
N TRP A 167 -8.50 -5.90 -3.35
CA TRP A 167 -9.50 -4.84 -3.25
C TRP A 167 -10.75 -5.27 -4.02
N SER A 168 -11.65 -5.94 -3.31
CA SER A 168 -12.81 -6.62 -3.88
C SER A 168 -14.06 -5.74 -3.88
N PRO A 169 -14.99 -5.93 -4.85
CA PRO A 169 -14.94 -6.84 -6.01
C PRO A 169 -14.33 -6.18 -7.26
N LYS A 170 -13.31 -5.34 -7.10
CA LYS A 170 -12.93 -4.37 -8.13
C LYS A 170 -11.88 -4.87 -9.12
N GLY A 171 -11.33 -6.04 -8.86
CA GLY A 171 -10.41 -6.73 -9.75
C GLY A 171 -8.98 -6.22 -9.66
N PHE A 172 -8.59 -5.58 -8.55
CA PHE A 172 -7.20 -5.18 -8.30
C PHE A 172 -6.66 -6.00 -7.13
N SER A 173 -5.54 -6.67 -7.35
CA SER A 173 -4.86 -7.46 -6.34
C SER A 173 -3.36 -7.48 -6.55
N TRP A 174 -2.62 -7.83 -5.51
CA TRP A 174 -1.23 -8.23 -5.61
C TRP A 174 -1.01 -9.58 -4.94
N ASN A 175 0.04 -10.29 -5.37
CA ASN A 175 0.55 -11.50 -4.74
C ASN A 175 2.08 -11.46 -4.77
N ALA A 176 2.71 -11.67 -3.63
CA ALA A 176 4.08 -12.14 -3.59
C ALA A 176 4.11 -13.59 -4.10
N LEU A 177 5.00 -13.87 -5.05
CA LEU A 177 5.12 -15.16 -5.71
C LEU A 177 6.18 -16.06 -5.06
N THR A 178 6.93 -15.53 -4.09
CA THR A 178 7.99 -16.21 -3.36
C THR A 178 7.90 -15.89 -1.86
N GLU A 179 8.34 -16.81 -1.00
CA GLU A 179 8.29 -16.66 0.47
C GLU A 179 9.21 -15.53 0.97
N ASP A 180 10.29 -15.25 0.25
CA ASP A 180 11.19 -14.12 0.50
C ASP A 180 10.63 -12.78 0.00
N GLN A 181 9.42 -12.79 -0.60
CA GLN A 181 8.76 -11.64 -1.20
C GLN A 181 9.61 -10.89 -2.23
N LEU A 182 10.57 -11.55 -2.89
CA LEU A 182 11.41 -10.91 -3.91
C LEU A 182 10.74 -10.86 -5.28
N LYS A 183 9.55 -11.44 -5.44
CA LYS A 183 8.78 -11.38 -6.68
C LYS A 183 7.33 -11.07 -6.38
N TYR A 184 6.79 -10.04 -7.04
CA TYR A 184 5.38 -9.66 -6.93
C TYR A 184 4.69 -9.72 -8.29
N GLU A 185 3.42 -10.08 -8.29
CA GLU A 185 2.51 -9.90 -9.41
C GLU A 185 1.31 -9.09 -8.97
N ILE A 186 1.05 -7.99 -9.67
CA ILE A 186 -0.10 -7.12 -9.50
C ILE A 186 -1.03 -7.40 -10.67
N ILE A 187 -2.25 -7.84 -10.37
CA ILE A 187 -3.23 -8.28 -11.36
C ILE A 187 -4.37 -7.27 -11.40
N ILE A 188 -4.74 -6.87 -12.61
CA ILE A 188 -5.88 -6.00 -12.87
C ILE A 188 -6.84 -6.74 -13.80
N ALA A 189 -8.06 -6.95 -13.32
CA ALA A 189 -9.15 -7.59 -14.02
C ALA A 189 -10.45 -6.87 -13.64
N SER A 190 -10.53 -5.58 -13.96
CA SER A 190 -11.68 -4.76 -13.57
C SER A 190 -12.84 -4.95 -14.53
N GLU A 191 -14.02 -5.25 -14.00
CA GLU A 191 -15.28 -5.20 -14.77
C GLU A 191 -15.85 -3.78 -14.89
N LYS A 192 -15.30 -2.82 -14.12
CA LYS A 192 -15.81 -1.44 -14.02
C LYS A 192 -14.96 -0.43 -14.77
N LEU A 193 -13.67 -0.71 -14.89
CA LEU A 193 -12.75 0.06 -15.71
C LEU A 193 -12.32 -0.79 -16.91
N PRO A 194 -12.14 -0.21 -18.11
CA PRO A 194 -11.58 -0.91 -19.26
C PRO A 194 -10.06 -1.09 -19.10
N VAL A 195 -9.66 -1.67 -17.97
CA VAL A 195 -8.27 -1.92 -17.58
C VAL A 195 -8.12 -3.38 -17.20
N GLU A 196 -7.22 -4.06 -17.89
CA GLU A 196 -6.88 -5.46 -17.63
C GLU A 196 -5.40 -5.73 -17.89
N GLY A 197 -4.81 -6.68 -17.17
CA GLY A 197 -3.44 -7.12 -17.38
C GLY A 197 -2.67 -7.29 -16.08
N ARG A 198 -1.35 -7.17 -16.16
CA ARG A 198 -0.47 -7.40 -15.01
C ARG A 198 0.78 -6.52 -15.02
N LEU A 199 1.27 -6.23 -13.82
CA LEU A 199 2.64 -5.81 -13.54
C LEU A 199 3.33 -6.92 -12.77
N THR A 200 4.52 -7.34 -13.20
CA THR A 200 5.39 -8.24 -12.43
C THR A 200 6.64 -7.49 -12.00
N LEU A 201 7.00 -7.59 -10.72
CA LEU A 201 8.25 -7.08 -10.18
C LEU A 201 9.13 -8.26 -9.78
N THR A 202 10.36 -8.31 -10.29
CA THR A 202 11.40 -9.26 -9.84
C THR A 202 12.55 -8.49 -9.24
N SER A 203 12.76 -8.61 -7.94
CA SER A 203 13.73 -7.82 -7.20
C SER A 203 15.18 -8.09 -7.65
N ARG A 204 16.00 -7.04 -7.60
CA ARG A 204 17.45 -7.03 -7.79
C ARG A 204 18.21 -6.60 -6.55
N ALA A 205 17.50 -6.16 -5.52
CA ALA A 205 18.05 -5.61 -4.29
C ALA A 205 17.29 -6.15 -3.07
N PRO A 206 17.96 -6.27 -1.90
CA PRO A 206 17.26 -6.65 -0.67
C PRO A 206 16.29 -5.53 -0.25
N TYR A 207 15.30 -5.89 0.56
CA TYR A 207 14.39 -4.94 1.22
C TYR A 207 15.16 -3.88 2.04
N HIS A 208 14.63 -2.66 2.08
CA HIS A 208 15.21 -1.53 2.79
C HIS A 208 14.25 -1.02 3.88
N LEU A 209 14.75 -1.03 5.12
CA LEU A 209 14.17 -0.32 6.25
C LEU A 209 14.86 1.06 6.38
N PRO A 210 14.19 2.09 6.93
CA PRO A 210 14.72 3.45 7.05
C PRO A 210 16.17 3.57 7.54
N CYS A 211 16.51 2.80 8.58
CA CYS A 211 17.83 2.77 9.19
C CYS A 211 18.57 1.45 8.93
N GLY A 212 18.14 0.68 7.93
CA GLY A 212 18.56 -0.71 7.73
C GLY A 212 18.02 -1.67 8.80
N ILE A 213 18.34 -2.95 8.64
CA ILE A 213 17.98 -4.00 9.60
C ILE A 213 18.91 -3.90 10.80
N GLN A 214 18.34 -3.68 11.98
CA GLN A 214 19.06 -3.58 13.25
C GLN A 214 18.93 -4.89 14.03
N ALA A 215 19.92 -5.24 14.83
CA ALA A 215 19.79 -6.38 15.74
C ALA A 215 18.69 -6.12 16.78
N GLU A 216 17.97 -7.17 17.16
CA GLU A 216 16.85 -7.20 18.10
C GLU A 216 15.58 -6.48 17.62
N ARG A 217 15.71 -5.23 17.15
CA ARG A 217 14.57 -4.38 16.80
C ARG A 217 14.92 -3.35 15.74
N SER A 218 14.20 -3.38 14.63
CA SER A 218 14.23 -2.36 13.57
C SER A 218 13.03 -1.41 13.68
N GLN A 219 13.07 -0.30 12.95
CA GLN A 219 12.05 0.76 13.00
C GLN A 219 11.57 1.11 11.59
N LEU A 220 10.27 1.38 11.47
CA LEU A 220 9.65 1.94 10.26
C LEU A 220 9.61 3.47 10.26
N GLU A 221 9.70 4.13 11.42
CA GLU A 221 9.54 5.58 11.49
C GLU A 221 10.68 6.32 10.77
N ILE A 222 10.31 7.11 9.77
CA ILE A 222 11.18 8.11 9.11
C ILE A 222 10.98 9.51 9.69
N ALA A 223 9.84 9.73 10.32
CA ALA A 223 9.47 10.93 11.07
C ALA A 223 8.45 10.54 12.16
N PRO A 224 8.19 11.41 13.16
CA PRO A 224 7.20 11.09 14.20
C PRO A 224 5.85 10.74 13.59
N HIS A 225 5.36 9.53 13.88
CA HIS A 225 4.09 9.00 13.38
C HIS A 225 4.04 8.75 11.87
N ILE A 226 5.19 8.66 11.18
CA ILE A 226 5.27 8.36 9.75
C ILE A 226 6.21 7.17 9.55
N GLY A 227 5.61 6.02 9.25
CA GLY A 227 6.30 4.78 8.91
C GLY A 227 6.52 4.63 7.41
N TRP A 228 7.65 4.06 7.02
CA TRP A 228 7.96 3.69 5.64
C TRP A 228 8.77 2.41 5.58
N VAL A 229 8.47 1.55 4.61
CA VAL A 229 9.29 0.39 4.27
C VAL A 229 9.31 0.23 2.77
N ASN A 230 10.49 -0.08 2.24
CA ASN A 230 10.68 -0.37 0.84
C ASN A 230 10.98 -1.86 0.66
N LEU A 231 9.95 -2.61 0.28
CA LEU A 231 10.03 -4.05 0.12
C LEU A 231 10.76 -4.43 -1.16
N ILE A 232 10.63 -3.63 -2.23
CA ILE A 232 11.31 -3.84 -3.51
C ILE A 232 11.95 -2.52 -3.97
N PRO A 233 13.19 -2.23 -3.53
CA PRO A 233 13.83 -0.94 -3.84
C PRO A 233 14.36 -0.85 -5.26
N ASP A 234 14.68 -1.99 -5.86
CA ASP A 234 15.02 -2.09 -7.27
C ASP A 234 14.54 -3.43 -7.81
N ALA A 235 13.71 -3.39 -8.85
CA ALA A 235 13.27 -4.57 -9.56
C ALA A 235 13.40 -4.41 -11.07
N VAL A 236 13.38 -5.55 -11.74
CA VAL A 236 12.87 -5.63 -13.11
C VAL A 236 11.35 -5.61 -13.04
N GLY A 237 10.75 -4.53 -13.51
CA GLY A 237 9.33 -4.42 -13.80
C GLY A 237 8.99 -4.89 -15.21
N GLU A 238 7.99 -5.75 -15.34
CA GLU A 238 7.40 -6.20 -16.59
C GLU A 238 5.93 -5.84 -16.60
N VAL A 239 5.57 -4.90 -17.47
CA VAL A 239 4.23 -4.34 -17.63
C VAL A 239 3.61 -4.94 -18.89
N ASP A 240 2.43 -5.53 -18.76
CA ASP A 240 1.58 -5.93 -19.89
C ASP A 240 0.12 -5.66 -19.52
N LEU A 241 -0.35 -4.45 -19.85
CA LEU A 241 -1.72 -4.01 -19.61
C LEU A 241 -2.38 -3.49 -20.87
N LYS A 242 -3.70 -3.61 -20.88
CA LYS A 242 -4.59 -2.91 -21.79
C LYS A 242 -5.41 -1.92 -20.98
N ILE A 243 -5.28 -0.64 -21.32
CA ILE A 243 -5.83 0.50 -20.58
C ILE A 243 -6.64 1.33 -21.58
N HIS A 244 -7.96 1.39 -21.39
CA HIS A 244 -8.88 2.09 -22.31
C HIS A 244 -8.69 1.68 -23.78
N GLY A 245 -8.41 0.40 -24.01
CA GLY A 245 -8.13 -0.16 -25.35
C GLY A 245 -6.71 0.06 -25.89
N SER A 246 -5.89 0.85 -25.20
CA SER A 246 -4.47 1.07 -25.52
C SER A 246 -3.58 0.05 -24.81
N THR A 247 -2.60 -0.51 -25.51
CA THR A 247 -1.65 -1.44 -24.91
C THR A 247 -0.48 -0.68 -24.29
N LEU A 248 -0.27 -0.83 -22.99
CA LEU A 248 0.94 -0.42 -22.29
C LEU A 248 1.76 -1.69 -22.02
N ARG A 249 2.87 -1.86 -22.74
CA ARG A 249 3.73 -3.03 -22.57
C ARG A 249 5.20 -2.66 -22.65
N PHE A 250 5.92 -2.90 -21.56
CA PHE A 250 7.35 -2.63 -21.50
C PHE A 250 8.02 -3.43 -20.40
N ARG A 251 9.35 -3.36 -20.40
CA ARG A 251 10.21 -3.84 -19.32
C ARG A 251 11.10 -2.70 -18.85
N GLY A 252 11.42 -2.63 -17.57
CA GLY A 252 12.34 -1.63 -17.06
C GLY A 252 12.54 -1.67 -15.55
N PRO A 253 13.11 -0.63 -14.93
CA PRO A 253 13.14 -0.52 -13.48
C PRO A 253 11.71 -0.47 -12.91
N GLY A 254 11.51 -1.11 -11.76
CA GLY A 254 10.28 -1.04 -10.99
C GLY A 254 10.56 -1.06 -9.49
N TYR A 255 9.51 -0.78 -8.72
CA TYR A 255 9.61 -0.45 -7.31
C TYR A 255 8.34 -0.84 -6.54
N HIS A 256 8.49 -1.19 -5.26
CA HIS A 256 7.36 -1.34 -4.34
C HIS A 256 7.71 -0.86 -2.93
N ASP A 257 6.87 0.03 -2.38
CA ASP A 257 6.94 0.46 -0.99
C ASP A 257 5.58 0.51 -0.29
N LYS A 258 5.65 0.77 1.01
CA LYS A 258 4.53 1.00 1.88
C LYS A 258 4.80 2.19 2.81
N VAL A 259 3.79 3.02 3.00
CA VAL A 259 3.75 4.16 3.93
C VAL A 259 2.60 3.95 4.90
N VAL A 260 2.84 4.36 6.14
CA VAL A 260 1.94 4.26 7.28
C VAL A 260 1.93 5.62 7.98
N ILE A 261 0.77 6.25 8.14
CA ILE A 261 0.59 7.50 8.91
C ILE A 261 -0.59 7.37 9.85
#